data_AF-A0AA44EIM2-F1
#
_entry.id   AF-A0AA44EIM2-F1
#
_cell.length_a   1.000
_cell.length_b   1.000
_cell.length_c   1.000
_cell.angle_alpha   90.00
_cell.angle_beta   90.00
_cell.angle_gamma   90.00
#
_symmetry.space_group_name_H-M   'P 1'
#
loop_
_entity.id
_entity.type
_entity.pdbx_description
1 polymer ?
#
loop_
_entity_poly.entity_id
_entity_poly.type
_entity_poly.pdbx_seq_one_letter_code
_entity_poly.pdbx_strand_id
1 'polypeptide(L)'
;MATKIAPKIERQIGRRGWDRNSINETIAQPQRTVTTRDTRHNPETGVRNDDPATAFINRDGSYVVRNNRTGDIVQVSDRTDPSWKSPFE
;
A
#
# COMPACT_ATOMS: atom_id res chain seq x y z
N MET A 1 -0.75 -7.18 -15.11
CA MET A 1 0.63 -6.81 -14.74
C MET A 1 0.92 -7.33 -13.34
N ALA A 2 2.08 -7.93 -13.11
CA ALA A 2 2.45 -8.43 -11.78
C ALA A 2 2.67 -7.27 -10.80
N THR A 3 2.13 -7.40 -9.58
CA THR A 3 2.30 -6.41 -8.52
C THR A 3 3.75 -6.38 -8.07
N LYS A 4 4.40 -5.21 -8.23
CA LYS A 4 5.74 -4.96 -7.72
C LYS A 4 5.62 -4.48 -6.27
N ILE A 5 6.37 -5.13 -5.38
CA ILE A 5 6.37 -4.77 -3.97
C ILE A 5 7.71 -4.08 -3.69
N ALA A 6 7.67 -2.86 -3.16
CA ALA A 6 8.91 -2.16 -2.83
C ALA A 6 9.70 -2.95 -1.75
N PRO A 7 11.05 -2.95 -1.76
CA PRO A 7 11.85 -3.79 -0.85
C PRO A 7 11.53 -3.61 0.64
N LYS A 8 11.17 -2.39 1.05
CA LYS A 8 10.70 -2.12 2.43
C LYS A 8 9.42 -2.89 2.74
N ILE A 9 8.47 -2.90 1.81
CA ILE A 9 7.17 -3.54 1.98
C ILE A 9 7.29 -5.05 1.92
N GLU A 10 8.19 -5.62 1.10
CA GLU A 10 8.43 -7.08 1.10
C GLU A 10 8.83 -7.62 2.49
N ARG A 11 9.57 -6.84 3.27
CA ARG A 11 9.93 -7.20 4.65
C ARG A 11 8.77 -7.04 5.65
N GLN A 12 7.76 -6.25 5.31
CA GLN A 12 6.65 -5.91 6.19
C GLN A 12 5.41 -6.77 5.96
N ILE A 13 5.11 -7.17 4.72
CA ILE A 13 3.84 -7.81 4.37
C ILE A 13 3.52 -9.00 5.28
N GLY A 14 4.42 -9.97 5.42
CA GLY A 14 4.17 -11.16 6.23
C GLY A 14 3.92 -10.86 7.71
N ARG A 15 4.66 -9.88 8.26
CA ARG A 15 4.48 -9.46 9.68
C ARG A 15 3.18 -8.69 9.91
N ARG A 16 2.66 -8.05 8.86
CA ARG A 16 1.44 -7.25 8.89
C ARG A 16 0.19 -8.03 8.44
N GLY A 17 0.29 -9.35 8.31
CA GLY A 17 -0.82 -10.20 7.89
C GLY A 17 -1.16 -10.08 6.41
N TRP A 18 -0.19 -9.72 5.57
CA TRP A 18 -0.33 -9.63 4.12
C TRP A 18 0.56 -10.66 3.41
N ASP A 19 0.05 -11.14 2.29
CA ASP A 19 0.80 -11.87 1.28
C ASP A 19 0.54 -11.26 -0.10
N ARG A 20 1.19 -11.79 -1.14
CA ARG A 20 1.01 -11.29 -2.51
C ARG A 20 -0.42 -11.47 -3.02
N ASN A 21 -1.11 -12.53 -2.59
CA ASN A 21 -2.46 -12.85 -3.08
C ASN A 21 -3.49 -11.87 -2.51
N SER A 22 -3.51 -11.72 -1.19
CA SER A 22 -4.36 -10.76 -0.47
C SER A 22 -4.14 -9.32 -0.94
N ILE A 23 -2.89 -8.93 -1.24
CA ILE A 23 -2.61 -7.61 -1.86
C ILE A 23 -3.29 -7.49 -3.23
N ASN A 24 -3.15 -8.50 -4.09
CA ASN A 24 -3.75 -8.48 -5.42
C ASN A 24 -5.28 -8.48 -5.35
N GLU A 25 -5.86 -9.25 -4.44
CA GLU A 25 -7.30 -9.30 -4.19
C GLU A 25 -7.83 -7.95 -3.74
N THR A 26 -7.18 -7.28 -2.78
CA THR A 26 -7.56 -5.93 -2.34
C THR A 26 -7.50 -4.91 -3.47
N ILE A 27 -6.53 -5.02 -4.38
CA ILE A 27 -6.44 -4.13 -5.54
C ILE A 27 -7.53 -4.44 -6.58
N ALA A 28 -7.85 -5.72 -6.79
CA ALA A 28 -8.84 -6.16 -7.78
C ALA A 28 -10.28 -5.91 -7.34
N GLN A 29 -10.56 -6.04 -6.04
CA GLN A 29 -11.90 -5.97 -5.46
C GLN A 29 -11.93 -5.11 -4.18
N PRO A 30 -11.54 -3.82 -4.25
CA PRO A 30 -11.65 -2.94 -3.10
C PRO A 30 -13.13 -2.65 -2.78
N GLN A 31 -13.43 -2.39 -1.51
CA GLN A 31 -14.72 -1.80 -1.14
C GLN A 31 -14.81 -0.34 -1.62
N ARG A 32 -13.70 0.39 -1.55
CA ARG A 32 -13.57 1.76 -2.07
C ARG A 32 -12.11 2.10 -2.37
N THR A 33 -11.91 3.17 -3.13
CA THR A 33 -10.59 3.73 -3.41
C THR A 33 -10.49 5.19 -2.98
N VAL A 34 -9.27 5.63 -2.67
CA VAL A 34 -8.96 7.03 -2.32
C VAL A 34 -7.72 7.48 -3.10
N THR A 35 -7.81 8.65 -3.74
CA THR A 35 -6.65 9.30 -4.36
C THR A 35 -5.70 9.82 -3.30
N THR A 36 -4.43 9.50 -3.42
CA THR A 36 -3.37 9.93 -2.49
C THR A 36 -2.06 10.14 -3.26
N ARG A 37 -0.93 10.26 -2.54
CA ARG A 37 0.41 10.44 -3.13
C ARG A 37 1.45 9.54 -2.45
N ASP A 38 2.38 9.00 -3.23
CA ASP A 38 3.60 8.39 -2.70
C ASP A 38 4.59 9.50 -2.36
N THR A 39 4.73 9.79 -1.06
CA THR A 39 5.65 10.82 -0.55
C THR A 39 6.85 10.23 0.16
N ARG A 40 7.16 8.94 -0.03
CA ARG A 40 8.29 8.29 0.67
C ARG A 40 9.61 8.97 0.30
N HIS A 41 10.55 9.00 1.25
CA HIS A 41 11.92 9.42 0.95
C HIS A 41 12.55 8.45 -0.05
N ASN A 42 13.09 8.99 -1.15
CA ASN A 42 13.77 8.23 -2.18
C ASN A 42 15.27 8.16 -1.84
N PRO A 43 15.82 6.97 -1.52
CA PRO A 43 17.22 6.82 -1.17
C PRO A 43 18.18 7.03 -2.35
N GLU A 44 17.71 6.92 -3.60
CA GLU A 44 18.53 7.09 -4.80
C GLU A 44 18.77 8.57 -5.11
N THR A 45 17.73 9.40 -4.93
CA THR A 45 17.78 10.83 -5.26
C THR A 45 17.96 11.73 -4.04
N GLY A 46 17.75 11.20 -2.83
CA GLY A 46 17.81 11.96 -1.58
C GLY A 46 16.62 12.91 -1.35
N VAL A 47 15.65 12.96 -2.27
CA VAL A 47 14.43 13.78 -2.14
C VAL A 47 13.21 12.91 -1.87
N ARG A 48 12.10 13.51 -1.43
CA ARG A 48 10.83 12.77 -1.32
C ARG A 48 10.24 12.55 -2.70
N ASN A 49 9.64 11.38 -2.91
CA ASN A 49 8.77 11.17 -4.06
C ASN A 49 7.60 12.16 -4.01
N ASP A 50 7.06 12.49 -5.18
CA ASP A 50 5.81 13.23 -5.33
C ASP A 50 5.00 12.63 -6.48
N ASP A 51 4.70 11.34 -6.36
CA ASP A 51 3.97 10.59 -7.39
C ASP A 51 2.48 10.40 -7.00
N PRO A 52 1.55 10.42 -7.98
CA PRO A 52 0.17 10.06 -7.73
C PRO A 52 0.07 8.60 -7.27
N ALA A 53 -0.82 8.33 -6.33
CA ALA A 53 -1.06 7.00 -5.80
C ALA A 53 -2.56 6.77 -5.52
N THR A 54 -2.94 5.50 -5.43
CA THR A 54 -4.30 5.10 -5.08
C THR A 54 -4.27 4.15 -3.90
N ALA A 55 -5.08 4.45 -2.88
CA ALA A 55 -5.37 3.54 -1.78
C ALA A 55 -6.57 2.67 -2.14
N PHE A 56 -6.43 1.36 -1.95
CA PHE A 56 -7.44 0.32 -2.14
C PHE A 56 -7.82 -0.19 -0.76
N ILE A 57 -9.08 -0.05 -0.38
CA ILE A 57 -9.53 -0.23 1.00
C ILE A 57 -10.58 -1.32 1.02
N ASN A 58 -10.36 -2.34 1.86
CA ASN A 58 -11.29 -3.42 2.12
C ASN A 58 -12.43 -2.96 3.03
N ARG A 59 -13.49 -3.78 3.14
CA ARG A 59 -14.65 -3.50 4.00
C ARG A 59 -14.30 -3.42 5.48
N ASP A 60 -13.25 -4.11 5.92
CA ASP A 60 -12.74 -4.11 7.30
C ASP A 60 -11.80 -2.93 7.59
N GLY A 61 -11.60 -2.01 6.64
CA GLY A 61 -10.71 -0.85 6.77
C GLY A 61 -9.22 -1.16 6.49
N SER A 62 -8.85 -2.43 6.28
CA SER A 62 -7.50 -2.78 5.84
C SER A 62 -7.23 -2.26 4.43
N TYR A 63 -5.99 -1.87 4.14
CA TYR A 63 -5.70 -1.19 2.87
C TYR A 63 -4.32 -1.48 2.29
N VAL A 64 -4.23 -1.26 0.98
CA VAL A 64 -3.01 -1.27 0.17
C VAL A 64 -2.92 0.05 -0.60
N VAL A 65 -1.76 0.70 -0.59
CA VAL A 65 -1.50 1.89 -1.41
C VAL A 65 -0.54 1.54 -2.53
N ARG A 66 -0.93 1.87 -3.76
CA ARG A 66 -0.14 1.65 -4.96
C ARG A 66 0.25 2.97 -5.62
N ASN A 67 1.54 3.14 -5.94
CA ASN A 67 2.02 4.24 -6.77
C ASN A 67 1.54 4.05 -8.21
N ASN A 68 0.87 5.04 -8.79
CA ASN A 68 0.23 4.94 -10.11
C ASN A 68 1.25 5.02 -11.25
N ARG A 69 2.42 5.65 -11.03
CA ARG A 69 3.49 5.76 -12.02
C ARG A 69 4.34 4.49 -12.10
N THR A 70 4.75 3.94 -10.96
CA THR A 70 5.65 2.77 -10.93
C THR A 70 4.91 1.43 -10.80
N GLY A 71 3.68 1.46 -10.29
CA GLY A 71 2.91 0.28 -9.94
C GLY A 71 3.33 -0.37 -8.62
N ASP A 72 4.26 0.24 -7.88
CA ASP A 72 4.78 -0.29 -6.63
C ASP A 72 3.75 -0.22 -5.50
N ILE A 73 3.75 -1.24 -4.65
CA ILE A 73 3.10 -1.15 -3.35
C ILE A 73 3.98 -0.33 -2.41
N VAL A 74 3.43 0.79 -1.95
CA VAL A 74 4.17 1.80 -1.18
C VAL A 74 3.77 1.84 0.28
N GLN A 75 2.58 1.33 0.61
CA GLN A 75 2.08 1.21 1.98
C GLN A 75 1.06 0.07 2.06
N VAL A 76 1.05 -0.61 3.19
CA VAL A 76 -0.03 -1.54 3.58
C VAL A 76 -0.38 -1.25 5.04
N SER A 77 -1.65 -1.38 5.40
CA SER A 77 -2.06 -1.33 6.82
C SER A 77 -1.43 -2.48 7.61
N ASP A 78 -1.42 -2.39 8.93
CA ASP A 78 -1.08 -3.54 9.77
C ASP A 78 -2.36 -4.28 10.14
N ARG A 79 -2.59 -5.48 9.58
CA ARG A 79 -3.79 -6.29 9.88
C ARG A 79 -3.67 -7.05 11.21
N THR A 80 -2.48 -7.06 11.80
CA THR A 80 -2.21 -7.73 13.09
C THR A 80 -2.33 -6.78 14.27
N ASP A 81 -2.35 -5.47 14.01
CA ASP A 81 -2.53 -4.43 15.01
C ASP A 81 -4.00 -3.94 15.03
N PRO A 82 -4.80 -4.35 16.03
CA PRO A 82 -6.20 -3.90 16.14
C PRO A 82 -6.33 -2.42 16.47
N SER A 83 -5.24 -1.76 16.88
CA SER A 83 -5.20 -0.32 17.18
C SER A 83 -4.79 0.53 15.98
N TRP A 84 -4.48 -0.09 14.84
CA TRP A 84 -4.02 0.59 13.64
C TRP A 84 -4.97 1.71 13.21
N LYS A 85 -4.43 2.93 13.11
CA LYS A 85 -5.19 4.10 12.64
C LYS A 85 -5.01 4.25 11.14
N SER A 86 -6.05 3.89 10.40
CA SER A 86 -6.10 4.14 8.97
C SER A 86 -6.15 5.64 8.70
N PRO A 87 -5.32 6.18 7.79
CA PRO A 87 -5.41 7.58 7.38
C PRO A 87 -6.57 7.84 6.40
N PHE A 88 -7.36 6.80 6.09
CA PHE A 88 -8.42 6.86 5.09
C PHE A 88 -9.82 6.65 5.68
N GLU A 89 -9.93 6.37 6.98
CA GLU A 89 -11.20 6.22 7.73
C GLU A 89 -11.64 7.56 8.33
#